data_AF-A0A7X3A6Y9-F1
#
_entry.id   AF-A0A7X3A6Y9-F1
#
_cell.length_a   1.000
_cell.length_b   1.000
_cell.length_c   1.000
_cell.angle_alpha   90.00
_cell.angle_beta   90.00
_cell.angle_gamma   90.00
#
_symmetry.space_group_name_H-M   'P 1'
#
loop_
_entity.id
_entity.type
_entity.pdbx_description
1 polymer ?
#
loop_
_entity_poly.entity_id
_entity_poly.type
_entity_poly.pdbx_seq_one_letter_code
_entity_poly.pdbx_strand_id
1 'polypeptide(L)'
;MSVVETESREVQISNLKVQIENYENELELLNCEPNKNDAQLNAISAIETELETAKAKLAAIKGMEQAAEIEVQESLEALNIPGTDDVISLALLINSDDIPLEDKIAVIKHHVQVKQVNAAVVNASLRSQLLDVEKKNGNLEMQLASKDDEIFKLTEENDDLQRKLSNAAAQLEEERGDKKRLGEEVEKLREQLTKSSLPTQTDLNMSSAELVQKVKDAQKPIINLRWEDEIKHVYYLAELAETGETVRFHYFNKGLYREVTAEEAETFRKEAEQAAAESQNNAIPDNTLVTDYPEVPKDLFPESATDGVDENQSIREDDAPPTRAEFEALSAEVAEIKRVIGIKAA
;
A
#
# COMPACT_ATOMS: atom_id res chain seq x y z
N MET A 1 36.25 -9.87 1.69
CA MET A 1 35.31 -8.73 1.62
C MET A 1 35.77 -7.88 0.45
N SER A 2 35.08 -8.02 -0.66
CA SER A 2 35.53 -7.53 -1.97
C SER A 2 35.08 -6.09 -2.19
N VAL A 3 35.81 -5.35 -3.02
CA VAL A 3 35.50 -3.97 -3.45
C VAL A 3 34.06 -3.82 -3.98
N VAL A 4 33.46 -4.92 -4.46
CA VAL A 4 32.08 -5.00 -4.97
C VAL A 4 31.04 -4.87 -3.84
N GLU A 5 31.31 -5.38 -2.64
CA GLU A 5 30.40 -5.25 -1.50
C GLU A 5 30.38 -3.82 -0.93
N THR A 6 31.51 -3.10 -1.04
CA THR A 6 31.61 -1.70 -0.63
C THR A 6 30.89 -0.76 -1.61
N GLU A 7 31.06 -0.97 -2.92
CA GLU A 7 30.34 -0.18 -3.94
C GLU A 7 28.83 -0.40 -3.87
N SER A 8 28.38 -1.65 -3.65
CA SER A 8 26.95 -1.95 -3.49
C SER A 8 26.34 -1.27 -2.26
N ARG A 9 27.09 -1.13 -1.16
CA ARG A 9 26.63 -0.44 0.05
C ARG A 9 26.58 1.07 -0.13
N GLU A 10 27.54 1.65 -0.83
CA GLU A 10 27.54 3.10 -1.10
C GLU A 10 26.36 3.52 -1.99
N VAL A 11 26.03 2.72 -3.01
CA VAL A 11 24.83 2.96 -3.83
C VAL A 11 23.56 2.88 -2.98
N GLN A 12 23.48 1.92 -2.06
CA GLN A 12 22.33 1.74 -1.19
C GLN A 12 22.17 2.90 -0.19
N ILE A 13 23.28 3.37 0.38
CA ILE A 13 23.31 4.54 1.26
C ILE A 13 22.92 5.81 0.49
N SER A 14 23.37 5.98 -0.75
CA SER A 14 23.02 7.14 -1.58
C SER A 14 21.52 7.16 -1.90
N ASN A 15 20.93 6.01 -2.24
CA ASN A 15 19.50 5.91 -2.50
C ASN A 15 18.67 6.24 -1.24
N LEU A 16 19.09 5.74 -0.08
CA LEU A 16 18.41 6.04 1.18
C LEU A 16 18.49 7.53 1.54
N LYS A 17 19.61 8.19 1.27
CA LYS A 17 19.74 9.64 1.49
C LYS A 17 18.79 10.45 0.62
N VAL A 18 18.69 10.12 -0.66
CA VAL A 18 17.74 10.77 -1.59
C VAL A 18 16.30 10.55 -1.13
N GLN A 19 15.99 9.37 -0.61
CA GLN A 19 14.66 9.05 -0.12
C GLN A 19 14.31 9.85 1.16
N ILE A 20 15.26 9.99 2.08
CA ILE A 20 15.11 10.82 3.28
C ILE A 20 14.89 12.28 2.90
N GLU A 21 15.69 12.82 1.98
CA GLU A 21 15.57 14.21 1.53
C GLU A 21 14.22 14.49 0.85
N ASN A 22 13.68 13.52 0.09
CA ASN A 22 12.33 13.64 -0.45
C ASN A 22 11.25 13.64 0.64
N TYR A 23 11.36 12.78 1.66
CA TYR A 23 10.39 12.75 2.76
C TYR A 23 10.47 13.98 3.67
N GLU A 24 11.67 14.53 3.88
CA GLU A 24 11.86 15.78 4.60
C GLU A 24 11.23 16.96 3.84
N ASN A 25 11.41 17.02 2.52
CA ASN A 25 10.76 18.03 1.68
C ASN A 25 9.23 17.89 1.65
N GLU A 26 8.67 16.67 1.63
CA GLU A 26 7.23 16.43 1.74
C GLU A 26 6.68 16.83 3.11
N LEU A 27 7.40 16.53 4.19
CA LEU A 27 7.03 16.94 5.55
C LEU A 27 7.08 18.47 5.72
N GLU A 28 8.06 19.13 5.11
CA GLU A 28 8.15 20.60 5.13
C GLU A 28 6.99 21.23 4.32
N LEU A 29 6.64 20.65 3.17
CA LEU A 29 5.44 21.04 2.39
C LEU A 29 4.13 20.87 3.17
N LEU A 30 4.00 19.78 3.93
CA LEU A 30 2.83 19.52 4.77
C LEU A 30 2.77 20.43 6.01
N ASN A 31 3.92 20.82 6.58
CA ASN A 31 4.00 21.73 7.73
C ASN A 31 3.94 23.22 7.37
N CYS A 32 4.20 23.59 6.11
CA CYS A 32 4.12 24.98 5.66
C CYS A 32 2.71 25.46 5.32
N GLU A 33 1.74 24.55 5.13
CA GLU A 33 0.33 24.95 5.07
C GLU A 33 -0.21 25.09 6.51
N PRO A 34 -0.63 26.29 6.96
CA PRO A 34 -1.40 26.38 8.21
C PRO A 34 -2.62 25.47 8.03
N ASN A 35 -2.75 24.50 8.93
CA ASN A 35 -3.80 23.48 8.92
C ASN A 35 -5.14 24.16 8.60
N LYS A 36 -5.61 24.03 7.35
CA LYS A 36 -6.74 24.82 6.81
C LYS A 36 -7.96 24.67 7.72
N ASN A 37 -8.09 23.50 8.34
CA ASN A 37 -9.11 23.16 9.31
C ASN A 37 -9.05 24.03 10.58
N ASP A 38 -7.87 24.31 11.15
CA ASP A 38 -7.75 25.13 12.37
C ASP A 38 -8.06 26.61 12.10
N ALA A 39 -7.64 27.12 10.94
CA ALA A 39 -7.98 28.48 10.52
C ALA A 39 -9.49 28.63 10.25
N GLN A 40 -10.11 27.62 9.66
CA GLN A 40 -11.55 27.60 9.40
C GLN A 40 -12.37 27.42 10.69
N LEU A 41 -11.93 26.57 11.62
CA LEU A 41 -12.58 26.37 12.93
C LEU A 41 -12.57 27.66 13.75
N ASN A 42 -11.45 28.39 13.74
CA ASN A 42 -11.35 29.70 14.38
C ASN A 42 -12.26 30.74 13.72
N ALA A 43 -12.43 30.70 12.40
CA ALA A 43 -13.34 31.58 11.68
C ALA A 43 -14.81 31.29 12.04
N ILE A 44 -15.19 30.03 12.20
CA ILE A 44 -16.55 29.63 12.62
C ILE A 44 -16.83 30.12 14.04
N SER A 45 -15.91 29.89 14.98
CA SER A 45 -16.06 30.38 16.34
C SER A 45 -16.19 31.91 16.40
N ALA A 46 -15.45 32.64 15.56
CA ALA A 46 -15.60 34.08 15.44
C ALA A 46 -17.01 34.48 14.95
N ILE A 47 -17.52 33.82 13.90
CA ILE A 47 -18.88 34.06 13.37
C ILE A 47 -19.95 33.77 14.42
N GLU A 48 -19.82 32.69 15.19
CA GLU A 48 -20.75 32.35 16.28
C GLU A 48 -20.80 33.43 17.36
N THR A 49 -19.64 33.96 17.76
CA THR A 49 -19.59 35.05 18.74
C THR A 49 -20.19 36.35 18.22
N GLU A 50 -20.00 36.65 16.93
CA GLU A 50 -20.63 37.81 16.28
C GLU A 50 -22.16 37.65 16.19
N LEU A 51 -22.65 36.43 15.90
CA LEU A 51 -24.07 36.09 15.87
C LEU A 51 -24.72 36.32 17.24
N GLU A 52 -24.12 35.81 18.32
CA GLU A 52 -24.65 36.02 19.67
C GLU A 52 -24.62 37.50 20.08
N THR A 53 -23.59 38.24 19.68
CA THR A 53 -23.51 39.69 19.87
C THR A 53 -24.64 40.42 19.11
N ALA A 54 -24.96 39.99 17.90
CA ALA A 54 -26.05 40.56 17.11
C ALA A 54 -27.42 40.30 17.74
N LYS A 55 -27.66 39.08 18.24
CA LYS A 55 -28.89 38.72 18.97
C LYS A 55 -29.05 39.55 20.25
N ALA A 56 -27.97 39.74 21.01
CA ALA A 56 -27.99 40.58 22.21
C ALA A 56 -28.34 42.04 21.89
N LYS A 57 -27.79 42.60 20.80
CA LYS A 57 -28.13 43.96 20.33
C LYS A 57 -29.59 44.07 19.92
N LEU A 58 -30.13 43.06 19.23
CA LEU A 58 -31.55 43.02 18.86
C LEU A 58 -32.45 43.03 20.12
N ALA A 59 -32.11 42.24 21.14
CA ALA A 59 -32.85 42.23 22.40
C ALA A 59 -32.79 43.59 23.12
N ALA A 60 -31.63 44.25 23.12
CA ALA A 60 -31.48 45.58 23.72
C ALA A 60 -32.33 46.64 23.00
N ILE A 61 -32.37 46.64 21.66
CA ILE A 61 -33.21 47.56 20.88
C ILE A 61 -34.69 47.37 21.20
N LYS A 62 -35.16 46.12 21.33
CA LYS A 62 -36.54 45.82 21.76
C LYS A 62 -36.84 46.34 23.17
N GLY A 63 -35.88 46.24 24.09
CA GLY A 63 -36.02 46.81 25.42
C GLY A 63 -36.10 48.35 25.41
N MET A 64 -35.30 49.00 24.57
CA MET A 64 -35.34 50.46 24.40
C MET A 64 -36.65 50.95 23.77
N GLU A 65 -37.23 50.19 22.83
CA GLU A 65 -38.56 50.48 22.26
C GLU A 65 -39.64 50.49 23.35
N GLN A 66 -39.64 49.49 24.22
CA GLN A 66 -40.57 49.41 25.37
C GLN A 66 -40.35 50.56 26.38
N ALA A 67 -39.09 50.90 26.66
CA ALA A 67 -38.77 52.01 27.57
C ALA A 67 -39.20 53.36 26.99
N ALA A 68 -39.00 53.59 25.69
CA ALA A 68 -39.45 54.80 25.01
C ALA A 68 -40.99 54.91 25.00
N GLU A 69 -41.70 53.78 24.90
CA GLU A 69 -43.17 53.75 24.99
C GLU A 69 -43.66 54.20 26.38
N ILE A 70 -42.97 53.78 27.45
CA ILE A 70 -43.24 54.23 28.84
C ILE A 70 -42.91 55.72 29.01
N GLU A 71 -41.78 56.20 28.47
CA GLU A 71 -41.39 57.62 28.58
C GLU A 71 -42.34 58.56 27.79
N VAL A 72 -42.87 58.11 26.66
CA VAL A 72 -43.95 58.81 25.94
C VAL A 72 -45.20 58.90 26.82
N GLN A 73 -45.47 57.87 27.62
CA GLN A 73 -46.61 57.84 28.54
C GLN A 73 -46.43 58.80 29.73
N GLU A 74 -45.22 58.91 30.29
CA GLU A 74 -44.91 59.84 31.39
C GLU A 74 -44.83 61.30 30.93
N SER A 75 -44.28 61.56 29.74
CA SER A 75 -44.13 62.93 29.22
C SER A 75 -45.44 63.59 28.76
N LEU A 76 -46.57 62.86 28.74
CA LEU A 76 -47.92 63.42 28.63
C LEU A 76 -48.28 64.34 29.81
N GLU A 77 -47.56 64.26 30.93
CA GLU A 77 -47.78 65.10 32.10
C GLU A 77 -47.19 66.52 31.97
N ALA A 78 -46.29 66.76 30.99
CA ALA A 78 -45.61 68.04 30.76
C ALA A 78 -45.89 68.59 29.34
N LEU A 79 -46.60 69.72 29.24
CA LEU A 79 -47.06 70.31 27.99
C LEU A 79 -46.27 71.57 27.63
N ASN A 80 -45.79 71.68 26.39
CA ASN A 80 -45.26 72.94 25.84
C ASN A 80 -46.38 73.81 25.29
N ILE A 81 -46.32 75.11 25.59
CA ILE A 81 -47.24 76.10 25.03
C ILE A 81 -46.80 76.43 23.59
N PRO A 82 -47.70 76.42 22.60
CA PRO A 82 -47.36 76.79 21.23
C PRO A 82 -46.80 78.22 21.15
N GLY A 83 -45.58 78.37 20.61
CA GLY A 83 -44.94 79.68 20.40
C GLY A 83 -44.18 80.23 21.61
N THR A 84 -44.06 79.49 22.71
CA THR A 84 -43.16 79.81 23.84
C THR A 84 -42.32 78.59 24.23
N ASP A 85 -41.23 78.82 24.98
CA ASP A 85 -40.40 77.74 25.55
C ASP A 85 -40.93 77.27 26.92
N ASP A 86 -42.10 77.76 27.34
CA ASP A 86 -42.66 77.47 28.65
C ASP A 86 -43.31 76.09 28.69
N VAL A 87 -43.04 75.37 29.78
CA VAL A 87 -43.61 74.05 30.07
C VAL A 87 -44.63 74.18 31.19
N ILE A 88 -45.87 73.78 30.93
CA ILE A 88 -46.94 73.72 31.91
C ILE A 88 -47.32 72.25 32.14
N SER A 89 -47.42 71.84 33.40
CA SER A 89 -47.96 70.51 33.72
C SER A 89 -49.43 70.44 33.31
N LEU A 90 -49.88 69.29 32.80
CA LEU A 90 -51.28 69.05 32.41
C LEU A 90 -52.25 69.38 33.56
N ALA A 91 -51.87 69.04 34.81
CA ALA A 91 -52.63 69.37 36.01
C ALA A 91 -52.76 70.88 36.26
N LEU A 92 -51.72 71.66 35.94
CA LEU A 92 -51.71 73.12 36.12
C LEU A 92 -52.51 73.81 35.00
N LEU A 93 -52.43 73.30 33.77
CA LEU A 93 -53.23 73.78 32.62
C LEU A 93 -54.74 73.57 32.87
N ILE A 94 -55.12 72.41 33.38
CA ILE A 94 -56.53 72.07 33.65
C ILE A 94 -57.09 72.99 34.74
N ASN A 95 -56.33 73.22 35.82
CA ASN A 95 -56.77 73.96 37.01
C ASN A 95 -56.63 75.48 36.92
N SER A 96 -56.03 76.05 35.86
CA SER A 96 -55.88 77.51 35.73
C SER A 96 -57.18 78.14 35.22
N ASP A 97 -57.76 79.09 35.96
CA ASP A 97 -58.96 79.82 35.49
C ASP A 97 -58.62 80.93 34.48
N ASP A 98 -57.34 81.31 34.42
CA ASP A 98 -56.84 82.44 33.61
C ASP A 98 -56.65 82.11 32.12
N ILE A 99 -56.70 80.83 31.73
CA ILE A 99 -56.52 80.40 30.33
C ILE A 99 -57.89 79.99 29.77
N PRO A 100 -58.35 80.59 28.65
CA PRO A 100 -59.58 80.18 27.97
C PRO A 100 -59.57 78.70 27.59
N LEU A 101 -60.73 78.04 27.62
CA LEU A 101 -60.86 76.62 27.32
C LEU A 101 -60.37 76.29 25.89
N GLU A 102 -60.67 77.14 24.91
CA GLU A 102 -60.15 77.02 23.54
C GLU A 102 -58.62 76.96 23.48
N ASP A 103 -57.92 77.79 24.26
CA ASP A 103 -56.45 77.84 24.27
C ASP A 103 -55.86 76.59 24.97
N LYS A 104 -56.50 76.13 26.06
CA LYS A 104 -56.13 74.85 26.70
C LYS A 104 -56.25 73.67 25.73
N ILE A 105 -57.36 73.60 24.98
CA ILE A 105 -57.60 72.56 23.97
C ILE A 105 -56.55 72.66 22.85
N ALA A 106 -56.19 73.86 22.42
CA ALA A 106 -55.18 74.07 21.38
C ALA A 106 -53.79 73.60 21.81
N VAL A 107 -53.37 73.92 23.05
CA VAL A 107 -52.10 73.45 23.64
C VAL A 107 -52.06 71.92 23.72
N ILE A 108 -53.11 71.30 24.27
CA ILE A 108 -53.21 69.84 24.39
C ILE A 108 -53.17 69.17 23.00
N LYS A 109 -53.94 69.69 22.04
CA LYS A 109 -53.99 69.16 20.69
C LYS A 109 -52.65 69.26 19.98
N HIS A 110 -51.96 70.39 20.10
CA HIS A 110 -50.63 70.59 19.52
C HIS A 110 -49.62 69.61 20.12
N HIS A 111 -49.60 69.48 21.44
CA HIS A 111 -48.68 68.57 22.12
C HIS A 111 -48.90 67.10 21.73
N VAL A 112 -50.16 66.64 21.72
CA VAL A 112 -50.53 65.30 21.25
C VAL A 112 -50.06 65.07 19.81
N GLN A 113 -50.24 66.06 18.93
CA GLN A 113 -49.84 65.93 17.54
C GLN A 113 -48.31 65.88 17.37
N VAL A 114 -47.56 66.72 18.08
CA VAL A 114 -46.08 66.68 18.08
C VAL A 114 -45.57 65.34 18.59
N LYS A 115 -46.15 64.80 19.67
CA LYS A 115 -45.78 63.49 20.21
C LYS A 115 -46.11 62.35 19.25
N GLN A 116 -47.26 62.37 18.60
CA GLN A 116 -47.61 61.39 17.57
C GLN A 116 -46.62 61.40 16.40
N VAL A 117 -46.20 62.59 15.94
CA VAL A 117 -45.19 62.72 14.89
C VAL A 117 -43.83 62.19 15.36
N ASN A 118 -43.38 62.57 16.56
CA ASN A 118 -42.10 62.12 17.10
C ASN A 118 -42.09 60.60 17.30
N ALA A 119 -43.16 60.03 17.87
CA ALA A 119 -43.30 58.58 18.02
C ALA A 119 -43.29 57.88 16.66
N ALA A 120 -43.94 58.43 15.63
CA ALA A 120 -43.91 57.88 14.28
C ALA A 120 -42.48 57.88 13.68
N VAL A 121 -41.71 58.95 13.89
CA VAL A 121 -40.31 59.05 13.42
C VAL A 121 -39.41 58.04 14.15
N VAL A 122 -39.53 57.95 15.47
CA VAL A 122 -38.76 56.98 16.27
C VAL A 122 -39.11 55.55 15.86
N ASN A 123 -40.39 55.23 15.73
CA ASN A 123 -40.85 53.91 15.30
C ASN A 123 -40.37 53.57 13.88
N ALA A 124 -40.35 54.53 12.96
CA ALA A 124 -39.81 54.32 11.63
C ALA A 124 -38.29 54.01 11.66
N SER A 125 -37.53 54.74 12.49
CA SER A 125 -36.09 54.50 12.69
C SER A 125 -35.82 53.14 13.31
N LEU A 126 -36.53 52.76 14.37
CA LEU A 126 -36.39 51.47 15.03
C LEU A 126 -36.73 50.32 14.09
N ARG A 127 -37.82 50.44 13.31
CA ARG A 127 -38.17 49.45 12.28
C ARG A 127 -37.10 49.30 11.21
N SER A 128 -36.49 50.39 10.77
CA SER A 128 -35.39 50.33 9.81
C SER A 128 -34.18 49.59 10.40
N GLN A 129 -33.80 49.91 11.64
CA GLN A 129 -32.69 49.23 12.31
C GLN A 129 -32.98 47.74 12.54
N LEU A 130 -34.23 47.40 12.87
CA LEU A 130 -34.66 46.02 13.05
C LEU A 130 -34.53 45.22 11.74
N LEU A 131 -34.99 45.78 10.62
CA LEU A 131 -34.83 45.17 9.29
C LEU A 131 -33.36 44.97 8.91
N ASP A 132 -32.49 45.94 9.21
CA ASP A 132 -31.05 45.82 8.93
C ASP A 132 -30.40 44.71 9.76
N VAL A 133 -30.79 44.56 11.03
CA VAL A 133 -30.29 43.48 11.91
C VAL A 133 -30.83 42.13 11.46
N GLU A 134 -32.12 42.02 11.11
CA GLU A 134 -32.70 40.79 10.57
C GLU A 134 -31.99 40.35 9.29
N LYS A 135 -31.70 41.28 8.39
CA LYS A 135 -30.95 41.00 7.15
C LYS A 135 -29.54 40.52 7.43
N LYS A 136 -28.82 41.15 8.38
CA LYS A 136 -27.48 40.70 8.80
C LYS A 136 -27.54 39.31 9.42
N ASN A 137 -28.53 39.04 10.26
CA ASN A 137 -28.70 37.74 10.89
C ASN A 137 -28.96 36.64 9.85
N GLY A 138 -29.85 36.87 8.88
CA GLY A 138 -30.09 35.90 7.80
C GLY A 138 -28.86 35.64 6.92
N ASN A 139 -28.01 36.66 6.70
CA ASN A 139 -26.76 36.47 5.98
C ASN A 139 -25.74 35.64 6.78
N LEU A 140 -25.65 35.86 8.10
CA LEU A 140 -24.79 35.06 8.98
C LEU A 140 -25.27 33.61 9.05
N GLU A 141 -26.59 33.38 9.14
CA GLU A 141 -27.18 32.03 9.12
C GLU A 141 -26.85 31.27 7.82
N MET A 142 -26.94 31.94 6.66
CA MET A 142 -26.53 31.34 5.39
C MET A 142 -25.02 31.04 5.33
N GLN A 143 -24.18 31.92 5.87
CA GLN A 143 -22.73 31.67 5.92
C GLN A 143 -22.40 30.49 6.83
N LEU A 144 -23.10 30.38 7.96
CA LEU A 144 -22.92 29.28 8.90
C LEU A 144 -23.32 27.94 8.26
N ALA A 145 -24.50 27.87 7.62
CA ALA A 145 -24.92 26.70 6.87
C ALA A 145 -23.92 26.31 5.76
N SER A 146 -23.40 27.29 5.02
CA SER A 146 -22.39 27.04 3.99
C SER A 146 -21.07 26.51 4.58
N LYS A 147 -20.72 26.89 5.80
CA LYS A 147 -19.52 26.42 6.49
C LYS A 147 -19.70 25.02 7.06
N ASP A 148 -20.89 24.70 7.57
CA ASP A 148 -21.23 23.34 7.99
C ASP A 148 -21.15 22.35 6.82
N ASP A 149 -21.65 22.72 5.64
CA ASP A 149 -21.53 21.92 4.43
C ASP A 149 -20.06 21.71 4.00
N GLU A 150 -19.20 22.72 4.21
CA GLU A 150 -17.76 22.64 3.93
C GLU A 150 -17.05 21.69 4.91
N ILE A 151 -17.36 21.78 6.22
CA ILE A 151 -16.85 20.86 7.24
C ILE A 151 -17.25 19.41 6.92
N PHE A 152 -18.50 19.18 6.54
CA PHE A 152 -18.99 17.85 6.23
C PHE A 152 -18.17 17.20 5.10
N LYS A 153 -17.93 17.95 4.02
CA LYS A 153 -17.10 17.48 2.89
C LYS A 153 -15.66 17.21 3.30
N LEU A 154 -15.05 18.10 4.08
CA LEU A 154 -13.67 17.92 4.55
C LEU A 154 -13.55 16.71 5.49
N THR A 155 -14.58 16.45 6.29
CA THR A 155 -14.63 15.26 7.16
C THR A 155 -14.68 13.98 6.34
N GLU A 156 -15.54 13.95 5.31
CA GLU A 156 -15.64 12.81 4.39
C GLU A 156 -14.31 12.57 3.63
N GLU A 157 -13.67 13.63 3.14
CA GLU A 157 -12.37 13.54 2.48
C GLU A 157 -11.28 13.00 3.41
N ASN A 158 -11.28 13.42 4.69
CA ASN A 158 -10.32 12.94 5.67
C ASN A 158 -10.53 11.46 6.00
N ASP A 159 -11.78 11.02 6.17
CA ASP A 159 -12.12 9.60 6.36
C ASP A 159 -11.65 8.76 5.17
N ASP A 160 -11.85 9.24 3.94
CA ASP A 160 -11.38 8.58 2.72
C ASP A 160 -9.84 8.51 2.63
N LEU A 161 -9.14 9.59 2.98
CA LEU A 161 -7.68 9.61 3.05
C LEU A 161 -7.17 8.63 4.10
N GLN A 162 -7.82 8.55 5.27
CA GLN A 162 -7.45 7.64 6.34
C GLN A 162 -7.66 6.17 5.92
N ARG A 163 -8.74 5.87 5.20
CA ARG A 163 -8.96 4.54 4.58
C ARG A 163 -7.88 4.20 3.56
N LYS A 164 -7.54 5.13 2.67
CA LYS A 164 -6.45 4.95 1.68
C LYS A 164 -5.11 4.69 2.36
N LEU A 165 -4.80 5.44 3.42
CA LEU A 165 -3.58 5.26 4.20
C LEU A 165 -3.54 3.91 4.90
N SER A 166 -4.65 3.46 5.49
CA SER A 166 -4.75 2.14 6.11
C SER A 166 -4.56 1.01 5.09
N ASN A 167 -5.15 1.13 3.90
CA ASN A 167 -4.99 0.16 2.82
C ASN A 167 -3.54 0.12 2.30
N ALA A 168 -2.92 1.29 2.12
CA ALA A 168 -1.52 1.37 1.70
C ALA A 168 -0.58 0.76 2.75
N ALA A 169 -0.84 0.98 4.04
CA ALA A 169 -0.07 0.36 5.12
C ALA A 169 -0.21 -1.17 5.13
N ALA A 170 -1.41 -1.70 4.87
CA ALA A 170 -1.64 -3.13 4.76
C ALA A 170 -0.88 -3.75 3.58
N GLN A 171 -0.94 -3.11 2.40
CA GLN A 171 -0.19 -3.55 1.21
C GLN A 171 1.32 -3.54 1.46
N LEU A 172 1.84 -2.52 2.14
CA LEU A 172 3.25 -2.42 2.46
C LEU A 172 3.71 -3.55 3.39
N GLU A 173 2.88 -3.94 4.36
CA GLU A 173 3.18 -5.07 5.24
C GLU A 173 3.13 -6.41 4.50
N GLU A 174 2.18 -6.59 3.58
CA GLU A 174 2.09 -7.75 2.69
C GLU A 174 3.36 -7.87 1.83
N GLU A 175 3.77 -6.79 1.15
CA GLU A 175 5.00 -6.77 0.34
C GLU A 175 6.26 -7.04 1.16
N ARG A 176 6.33 -6.55 2.40
CA ARG A 176 7.43 -6.86 3.33
C ARG A 176 7.44 -8.34 3.69
N GLY A 177 6.28 -8.93 3.94
CA GLY A 177 6.11 -10.36 4.18
C GLY A 177 6.59 -11.20 3.00
N ASP A 178 6.15 -10.86 1.80
CA ASP A 178 6.56 -11.54 0.57
C ASP A 178 8.05 -11.40 0.29
N LYS A 179 8.61 -10.21 0.48
CA LYS A 179 10.05 -9.98 0.34
C LYS A 179 10.85 -10.85 1.30
N LYS A 180 10.38 -11.01 2.55
CA LYS A 180 11.01 -11.89 3.54
C LYS A 180 10.94 -13.35 3.10
N ARG A 181 9.77 -13.83 2.69
CA ARG A 181 9.57 -15.21 2.19
C ARG A 181 10.46 -15.51 0.98
N LEU A 182 10.47 -14.63 -0.01
CA LEU A 182 11.35 -14.73 -1.18
C LEU A 182 12.83 -14.73 -0.78
N GLY A 183 13.22 -13.90 0.18
CA GLY A 183 14.57 -13.90 0.75
C GLY A 183 14.96 -15.26 1.36
N GLU A 184 14.06 -15.87 2.13
CA GLU A 184 14.25 -17.21 2.70
C GLU A 184 14.33 -18.30 1.63
N GLU A 185 13.50 -18.22 0.57
CA GLU A 185 13.54 -19.14 -0.57
C GLU A 185 14.87 -19.04 -1.34
N VAL A 186 15.35 -17.81 -1.59
CA VAL A 186 16.65 -17.58 -2.24
C VAL A 186 17.79 -18.16 -1.40
N GLU A 187 17.76 -17.99 -0.09
CA GLU A 187 18.80 -18.55 0.78
C GLU A 187 18.76 -20.09 0.79
N LYS A 188 17.57 -20.70 0.87
CA LYS A 188 17.41 -22.16 0.74
C LYS A 188 17.95 -22.68 -0.60
N LEU A 189 17.67 -21.99 -1.70
CA LEU A 189 18.19 -22.36 -3.03
C LEU A 189 19.72 -22.23 -3.08
N ARG A 190 20.31 -21.19 -2.48
CA ARG A 190 21.77 -21.05 -2.35
C ARG A 190 22.39 -22.18 -1.53
N GLU A 191 21.76 -22.56 -0.42
CA GLU A 191 22.19 -23.73 0.36
C GLU A 191 22.10 -25.03 -0.44
N GLN A 192 21.02 -25.24 -1.21
CA GLN A 192 20.89 -26.41 -2.08
C GLN A 192 21.98 -26.44 -3.16
N LEU A 193 22.27 -25.29 -3.77
CA LEU A 193 23.33 -25.19 -4.77
C LEU A 193 24.71 -25.50 -4.18
N THR A 194 25.01 -24.98 -2.99
CA THR A 194 26.28 -25.26 -2.31
C THR A 194 26.40 -26.72 -1.85
N LYS A 195 25.31 -27.33 -1.39
CA LYS A 195 25.24 -28.77 -1.07
C LYS A 195 25.38 -29.64 -2.32
N SER A 196 24.81 -29.24 -3.44
CA SER A 196 24.93 -29.93 -4.74
C SER A 196 26.28 -29.72 -5.42
N SER A 197 27.02 -28.66 -5.07
CA SER A 197 28.35 -28.38 -5.62
C SER A 197 29.49 -28.99 -4.82
N LEU A 198 29.22 -29.67 -3.71
CA LEU A 198 30.23 -30.54 -3.10
C LEU A 198 30.40 -31.74 -4.03
N PRO A 199 31.53 -31.88 -4.76
CA PRO A 199 31.78 -33.09 -5.48
C PRO A 199 31.80 -34.21 -4.44
N THR A 200 30.95 -35.22 -4.64
CA THR A 200 31.14 -36.52 -4.02
C THR A 200 32.61 -36.86 -4.22
N GLN A 201 33.39 -36.94 -3.14
CA GLN A 201 34.79 -37.35 -3.16
C GLN A 201 34.84 -38.77 -3.75
N THR A 202 34.86 -38.85 -5.06
CA THR A 202 35.51 -39.93 -5.78
C THR A 202 36.98 -39.59 -5.75
N ASP A 203 37.83 -40.57 -5.48
CA ASP A 203 39.26 -40.46 -5.19
C ASP A 203 40.06 -39.73 -6.28
N LEU A 204 39.94 -38.39 -6.35
CA LEU A 204 40.74 -37.51 -7.20
C LEU A 204 42.13 -37.22 -6.60
N ASN A 205 42.50 -37.95 -5.55
CA ASN A 205 43.77 -37.78 -4.83
C ASN A 205 44.90 -38.65 -5.39
N MET A 206 44.75 -39.23 -6.58
CA MET A 206 45.89 -39.74 -7.34
C MET A 206 46.57 -38.57 -8.04
N SER A 207 47.88 -38.43 -7.81
CA SER A 207 48.70 -37.46 -8.54
C SER A 207 48.48 -37.67 -10.05
N SER A 208 48.34 -36.59 -10.81
CA SER A 208 48.22 -36.64 -12.28
C SER A 208 49.30 -37.54 -12.91
N ALA A 209 50.50 -37.61 -12.32
CA ALA A 209 51.57 -38.50 -12.74
C ALA A 209 51.25 -39.99 -12.52
N GLU A 210 50.62 -40.37 -11.41
CA GLU A 210 50.23 -41.76 -11.11
C GLU A 210 49.06 -42.23 -11.97
N LEU A 211 48.13 -41.31 -12.27
CA LEU A 211 46.99 -41.56 -13.14
C LEU A 211 47.44 -41.73 -14.60
N VAL A 212 48.37 -40.89 -15.06
CA VAL A 212 49.03 -41.04 -16.36
C VAL A 212 49.82 -42.36 -16.43
N GLN A 213 50.49 -42.77 -15.35
CA GLN A 213 51.23 -44.02 -15.33
C GLN A 213 50.29 -45.23 -15.39
N LYS A 214 49.22 -45.27 -14.59
CA LYS A 214 48.21 -46.34 -14.66
C LYS A 214 47.54 -46.44 -16.03
N VAL A 215 47.26 -45.30 -16.67
CA VAL A 215 46.71 -45.28 -18.03
C VAL A 215 47.73 -45.85 -19.03
N LYS A 216 49.02 -45.52 -18.90
CA LYS A 216 50.09 -46.08 -19.74
C LYS A 216 50.33 -47.57 -19.51
N ASP A 217 50.18 -48.03 -18.27
CA ASP A 217 50.34 -49.45 -17.91
C ASP A 217 49.12 -50.29 -18.33
N ALA A 218 47.93 -49.67 -18.41
CA ALA A 218 46.72 -50.31 -18.94
C ALA A 218 46.67 -50.38 -20.49
N GLN A 219 47.51 -49.59 -21.18
CA GLN A 219 47.61 -49.61 -22.64
C GLN A 219 48.38 -50.83 -23.12
N LYS A 220 47.88 -51.49 -24.16
CA LYS A 220 48.54 -52.67 -24.73
C LYS A 220 49.82 -52.27 -25.48
N PRO A 221 50.98 -52.87 -25.18
CA PRO A 221 52.22 -52.54 -25.87
C PRO A 221 52.21 -53.05 -27.32
N ILE A 222 52.53 -52.18 -28.27
CA ILE A 222 52.58 -52.49 -29.70
C ILE A 222 53.89 -52.02 -30.35
N ILE A 223 54.31 -52.72 -31.40
CA ILE A 223 55.45 -52.40 -32.25
C ILE A 223 55.01 -52.27 -33.72
N ASN A 224 55.86 -51.69 -34.58
CA ASN A 224 55.65 -51.63 -36.03
C ASN A 224 54.31 -51.00 -36.47
N LEU A 225 53.92 -49.88 -35.85
CA LEU A 225 52.70 -49.15 -36.20
C LEU A 225 52.80 -48.55 -37.61
N ARG A 226 51.88 -48.94 -38.50
CA ARG A 226 51.74 -48.41 -39.85
C ARG A 226 50.28 -48.24 -40.23
N TRP A 227 50.00 -47.38 -41.19
CA TRP A 227 48.66 -47.26 -41.76
C TRP A 227 48.32 -48.49 -42.62
N GLU A 228 47.09 -48.98 -42.54
CA GLU A 228 46.59 -50.02 -43.47
C GLU A 228 46.44 -49.46 -44.88
N ASP A 229 45.94 -48.22 -44.98
CA ASP A 229 45.72 -47.47 -46.22
C ASP A 229 46.26 -46.05 -46.02
N GLU A 230 47.37 -45.73 -46.67
CA GLU A 230 48.07 -44.43 -46.62
C GLU A 230 47.25 -43.26 -47.17
N ILE A 231 46.13 -43.53 -47.86
CA ILE A 231 45.28 -42.47 -48.44
C ILE A 231 44.12 -42.15 -47.51
N LYS A 232 43.49 -43.18 -46.93
CA LYS A 232 42.26 -43.01 -46.14
C LYS A 232 42.50 -42.80 -44.65
N HIS A 233 43.63 -43.27 -44.11
CA HIS A 233 44.00 -43.10 -42.69
C HIS A 233 42.91 -43.51 -41.69
N VAL A 234 42.17 -44.58 -41.97
CA VAL A 234 41.06 -45.05 -41.10
C VAL A 234 41.55 -46.08 -40.08
N TYR A 235 42.44 -46.98 -40.49
CA TYR A 235 42.92 -48.09 -39.66
C TYR A 235 44.45 -48.15 -39.61
N TYR A 236 44.96 -48.50 -38.44
CA TYR A 236 46.33 -48.87 -38.20
C TYR A 236 46.50 -50.40 -38.18
N LEU A 237 47.66 -50.86 -38.62
CA LEU A 237 48.19 -52.19 -38.39
C LEU A 237 49.40 -52.06 -37.46
N ALA A 238 49.43 -52.85 -36.39
CA ALA A 238 50.57 -52.95 -35.48
C ALA A 238 50.73 -54.38 -35.00
N GLU A 239 51.88 -54.72 -34.46
CA GLU A 239 52.15 -56.03 -33.84
C GLU A 239 52.09 -55.88 -32.31
N LEU A 240 51.35 -56.74 -31.62
CA LEU A 240 51.36 -56.79 -30.16
C LEU A 240 52.76 -57.18 -29.68
N ALA A 241 53.31 -56.44 -28.72
CA ALA A 241 54.65 -56.70 -28.21
C ALA A 241 54.73 -58.09 -27.55
N GLU A 242 53.69 -58.47 -26.79
CA GLU A 242 53.58 -59.73 -26.05
C GLU A 242 53.55 -60.98 -26.94
N THR A 243 52.76 -60.96 -28.02
CA THR A 243 52.46 -62.15 -28.83
C THR A 243 53.03 -62.10 -30.24
N GLY A 244 53.43 -60.94 -30.74
CA GLY A 244 53.83 -60.72 -32.13
C GLY A 244 52.66 -60.79 -33.13
N GLU A 245 51.41 -60.86 -32.65
CA GLU A 245 50.22 -60.91 -33.50
C GLU A 245 49.93 -59.55 -34.14
N THR A 246 49.63 -59.52 -35.43
CA THR A 246 49.23 -58.30 -36.13
C THR A 246 47.78 -57.93 -35.80
N VAL A 247 47.59 -56.80 -35.15
CA VAL A 247 46.28 -56.25 -34.79
C VAL A 247 45.94 -55.07 -35.70
N ARG A 248 44.70 -55.07 -36.18
CA ARG A 248 44.10 -53.97 -36.93
C ARG A 248 43.17 -53.17 -36.00
N PHE A 249 43.38 -51.87 -35.87
CA PHE A 249 42.52 -51.01 -35.05
C PHE A 249 42.28 -49.65 -35.69
N HIS A 250 41.13 -49.05 -35.37
CA HIS A 250 40.73 -47.74 -35.89
C HIS A 250 41.56 -46.60 -35.29
N TYR A 251 41.82 -45.51 -36.01
CA TYR A 251 42.69 -44.41 -35.52
C TYR A 251 42.24 -43.80 -34.19
N PHE A 252 40.93 -43.68 -33.95
CA PHE A 252 40.36 -43.26 -32.66
C PHE A 252 40.73 -44.16 -31.47
N ASN A 253 41.03 -45.44 -31.74
CA ASN A 253 41.41 -46.40 -30.71
C ASN A 253 42.92 -46.42 -30.44
N LYS A 254 43.71 -45.53 -31.06
CA LYS A 254 45.15 -45.42 -30.81
C LYS A 254 45.47 -45.22 -29.32
N GLY A 255 44.61 -44.54 -28.57
CA GLY A 255 44.76 -44.34 -27.12
C GLY A 255 44.67 -45.60 -26.25
N LEU A 256 44.30 -46.76 -26.81
CA LEU A 256 44.30 -48.06 -26.11
C LEU A 256 45.65 -48.79 -26.21
N TYR A 257 46.59 -48.26 -27.00
CA TYR A 257 47.87 -48.89 -27.29
C TYR A 257 49.04 -47.96 -27.00
N ARG A 258 50.17 -48.54 -26.57
CA ARG A 258 51.43 -47.83 -26.31
C ARG A 258 52.50 -48.33 -27.27
N GLU A 259 53.11 -47.42 -28.02
CA GLU A 259 54.26 -47.75 -28.87
C GLU A 259 55.48 -48.04 -27.98
N VAL A 260 56.03 -49.24 -28.10
CA VAL A 260 57.26 -49.68 -27.41
C VAL A 260 58.35 -49.98 -28.43
N THR A 261 59.60 -49.90 -28.01
CA THR A 261 60.73 -50.24 -28.90
C THR A 261 60.87 -51.75 -29.09
N ALA A 262 61.54 -52.18 -30.16
CA ALA A 262 61.75 -53.61 -30.43
C ALA A 262 62.53 -54.33 -29.30
N GLU A 263 63.44 -53.62 -28.62
CA GLU A 263 64.21 -54.13 -27.48
C GLU A 263 63.34 -54.31 -26.23
N GLU A 264 62.41 -53.39 -25.97
CA GLU A 264 61.42 -53.50 -24.88
C GLU A 264 60.36 -54.58 -25.20
N ALA A 265 60.04 -54.81 -26.47
CA ALA A 265 59.12 -55.89 -26.84
C ALA A 265 59.65 -57.28 -26.47
N GLU A 266 60.97 -57.50 -26.48
CA GLU A 266 61.56 -58.76 -26.01
C GLU A 266 61.34 -59.01 -24.51
N THR A 267 61.29 -57.95 -23.68
CA THR A 267 61.00 -58.11 -22.26
C THR A 267 59.55 -58.49 -22.01
N PHE A 268 58.60 -57.89 -22.75
CA PHE A 268 57.19 -58.27 -22.68
C PHE A 268 56.93 -59.71 -23.16
N ARG A 269 57.67 -60.19 -24.18
CA ARG A 269 57.59 -61.59 -24.62
C ARG A 269 58.07 -62.58 -23.57
N LYS A 270 59.21 -62.27 -22.92
CA LYS A 270 59.75 -63.10 -21.83
C LYS A 270 58.82 -63.15 -20.62
N GLU A 271 58.20 -62.03 -20.27
CA GLU A 271 57.25 -61.92 -19.16
C GLU A 271 55.93 -62.63 -19.47
N ALA A 272 55.40 -62.49 -20.69
CA ALA A 272 54.21 -63.23 -21.14
C ALA A 272 54.45 -64.75 -21.19
N GLU A 273 55.64 -65.20 -21.60
CA GLU A 273 56.02 -66.62 -21.60
C GLU A 273 56.15 -67.18 -20.17
N GLN A 274 56.69 -66.38 -19.22
CA GLN A 274 56.72 -66.72 -17.80
C GLN A 274 55.33 -66.76 -17.18
N ALA A 275 54.48 -65.75 -17.44
CA ALA A 275 53.11 -65.72 -16.96
C ALA A 275 52.26 -66.87 -17.54
N ALA A 276 52.47 -67.24 -18.80
CA ALA A 276 51.82 -68.41 -19.40
C ALA A 276 52.30 -69.72 -18.76
N ALA A 277 53.59 -69.83 -18.41
CA ALA A 277 54.14 -70.99 -17.70
C ALA A 277 53.62 -71.09 -16.25
N GLU A 278 53.40 -69.97 -15.57
CA GLU A 278 52.82 -69.93 -14.22
C GLU A 278 51.30 -70.23 -14.23
N SER A 279 50.59 -69.77 -15.27
CA SER A 279 49.14 -69.99 -15.44
C SER A 279 48.77 -71.45 -15.71
N GLN A 280 49.69 -72.25 -16.26
CA GLN A 280 49.46 -73.69 -16.48
C GLN A 280 49.51 -74.54 -15.18
N ASN A 281 50.00 -73.99 -14.06
CA ASN A 281 50.07 -74.71 -12.78
C ASN A 281 48.89 -74.47 -11.83
N ASN A 282 47.94 -73.59 -12.16
CA ASN A 282 46.76 -73.30 -11.33
C ASN A 282 45.46 -73.39 -12.15
N ALA A 283 45.07 -74.61 -12.51
CA ALA A 283 43.70 -74.90 -12.96
C ALA A 283 42.90 -75.50 -11.78
N ILE A 284 41.96 -74.73 -11.23
CA ILE A 284 40.91 -75.21 -10.30
C ILE A 284 39.55 -74.81 -10.90
N PRO A 285 38.53 -75.70 -10.86
CA PRO A 285 37.40 -75.65 -11.78
C PRO A 285 36.23 -74.77 -11.30
N ASP A 286 35.55 -74.22 -12.30
CA ASP A 286 34.11 -73.98 -12.48
C ASP A 286 33.22 -73.97 -11.21
N ASN A 287 32.60 -72.82 -10.92
CA ASN A 287 31.45 -72.76 -10.03
C ASN A 287 30.40 -71.78 -10.54
N THR A 288 29.20 -72.31 -10.73
CA THR A 288 28.01 -71.71 -11.34
C THR A 288 27.37 -70.63 -10.48
N LEU A 289 26.99 -69.52 -11.12
CA LEU A 289 26.21 -68.41 -10.56
C LEU A 289 24.79 -68.85 -10.18
N VAL A 290 24.44 -68.67 -8.90
CA VAL A 290 23.04 -68.67 -8.42
C VAL A 290 22.70 -67.23 -8.03
N THR A 291 21.67 -66.65 -8.65
CA THR A 291 21.05 -65.40 -8.20
C THR A 291 19.54 -65.59 -8.17
N ASP A 292 19.01 -65.86 -6.97
CA ASP A 292 17.59 -65.80 -6.65
C ASP A 292 17.12 -64.34 -6.60
N TYR A 293 16.02 -64.04 -7.28
CA TYR A 293 15.28 -62.77 -7.13
C TYR A 293 14.02 -63.01 -6.28
N PRO A 294 13.80 -62.28 -5.17
CA PRO A 294 12.49 -62.23 -4.52
C PRO A 294 11.57 -61.18 -5.18
N GLU A 295 10.30 -61.56 -5.37
CA GLU A 295 9.22 -60.75 -5.98
C GLU A 295 8.83 -59.53 -5.13
N VAL A 296 8.46 -58.44 -5.80
CA VAL A 296 8.04 -57.16 -5.22
C VAL A 296 6.57 -57.23 -4.75
N PRO A 297 6.24 -56.86 -3.50
CA PRO A 297 4.86 -56.80 -3.02
C PRO A 297 4.01 -55.72 -3.73
N LYS A 298 2.88 -56.14 -4.30
CA LYS A 298 1.82 -55.28 -4.84
C LYS A 298 0.99 -54.69 -3.70
N ASP A 299 1.27 -53.46 -3.27
CA ASP A 299 0.35 -52.66 -2.42
C ASP A 299 0.79 -51.18 -2.33
N LEU A 300 0.91 -50.47 -3.45
CA LEU A 300 1.28 -49.04 -3.41
C LEU A 300 0.47 -48.09 -4.31
N PHE A 301 -0.69 -48.51 -4.84
CA PHE A 301 -1.60 -47.57 -5.50
C PHE A 301 -3.07 -47.91 -5.23
N PRO A 302 -3.74 -47.24 -4.28
CA PRO A 302 -5.19 -47.15 -4.29
C PRO A 302 -5.64 -46.07 -5.27
N GLU A 303 -6.43 -46.50 -6.24
CA GLU A 303 -7.27 -45.64 -7.10
C GLU A 303 -8.33 -44.91 -6.26
N SER A 304 -8.61 -43.69 -6.69
CA SER A 304 -9.77 -42.83 -6.43
C SER A 304 -10.94 -43.40 -5.61
N ALA A 305 -11.36 -42.66 -4.57
CA ALA A 305 -12.68 -42.03 -4.48
C ALA A 305 -12.85 -41.26 -3.16
N THR A 306 -13.24 -39.99 -3.28
CA THR A 306 -14.21 -39.22 -2.46
C THR A 306 -14.15 -39.23 -0.93
N ASP A 307 -14.34 -38.02 -0.39
CA ASP A 307 -14.57 -37.60 1.00
C ASP A 307 -13.35 -37.43 1.90
N GLY A 308 -13.16 -36.17 2.32
CA GLY A 308 -12.12 -35.75 3.25
C GLY A 308 -11.99 -34.23 3.33
N VAL A 309 -13.09 -33.56 3.67
CA VAL A 309 -13.05 -32.19 4.20
C VAL A 309 -12.44 -32.28 5.61
N ASP A 310 -11.38 -31.52 5.88
CA ASP A 310 -10.97 -31.21 7.25
C ASP A 310 -10.62 -29.72 7.39
N GLU A 311 -11.58 -29.03 7.98
CA GLU A 311 -11.55 -27.94 8.96
C GLU A 311 -10.24 -27.16 9.15
N ASN A 312 -10.20 -25.93 8.61
CA ASN A 312 -10.01 -24.72 9.41
C ASN A 312 -10.11 -23.45 8.55
N GLN A 313 -11.30 -22.87 8.46
CA GLN A 313 -11.45 -21.42 8.32
C GLN A 313 -12.87 -21.01 8.70
N SER A 314 -12.97 -20.19 9.73
CA SER A 314 -14.20 -19.66 10.29
C SER A 314 -14.83 -18.66 9.32
N ILE A 315 -15.72 -19.14 8.45
CA ILE A 315 -16.61 -18.29 7.65
C ILE A 315 -18.01 -18.43 8.26
N ARG A 316 -18.54 -17.30 8.75
CA ARG A 316 -19.94 -17.18 9.16
C ARG A 316 -20.79 -17.21 7.89
N GLU A 317 -21.47 -18.33 7.65
CA GLU A 317 -22.55 -18.47 6.69
C GLU A 317 -23.88 -18.08 7.37
N ASP A 318 -24.38 -16.89 7.07
CA ASP A 318 -25.82 -16.59 7.08
C ASP A 318 -26.31 -16.75 5.63
N ASP A 319 -26.35 -17.99 5.14
CA ASP A 319 -26.70 -18.33 3.76
C ASP A 319 -28.23 -18.58 3.61
N ALA A 320 -29.03 -17.62 4.09
CA ALA A 320 -30.43 -17.54 3.72
C ALA A 320 -30.55 -16.81 2.38
N PRO A 321 -31.34 -17.32 1.40
CA PRO A 321 -31.58 -16.58 0.17
C PRO A 321 -32.19 -15.21 0.50
N PRO A 322 -31.68 -14.11 -0.08
CA PRO A 322 -32.11 -12.77 0.27
C PRO A 322 -33.62 -12.66 0.15
N THR A 323 -34.24 -12.17 1.21
CA THR A 323 -35.68 -11.96 1.23
C THR A 323 -36.05 -10.93 0.18
N ARG A 324 -37.27 -11.01 -0.35
CA ARG A 324 -37.75 -10.08 -1.39
C ARG A 324 -37.64 -8.61 -0.96
N ALA A 325 -37.75 -8.34 0.34
CA ALA A 325 -37.56 -7.01 0.92
C ALA A 325 -36.10 -6.53 0.84
N GLU A 326 -35.12 -7.42 1.10
CA GLU A 326 -33.69 -7.11 0.98
C GLU A 326 -33.32 -6.89 -0.49
N PHE A 327 -33.89 -7.65 -1.42
CA PHE A 327 -33.67 -7.45 -2.85
C PHE A 327 -34.21 -6.09 -3.34
N GLU A 328 -35.40 -5.68 -2.87
CA GLU A 328 -35.97 -4.37 -3.22
C GLU A 328 -35.17 -3.21 -2.60
N ALA A 329 -34.66 -3.37 -1.38
CA ALA A 329 -33.79 -2.38 -0.73
C ALA A 329 -32.45 -2.23 -1.47
N LEU A 330 -31.79 -3.33 -1.81
CA LEU A 330 -30.55 -3.32 -2.61
C LEU A 330 -30.78 -2.73 -4.00
N SER A 331 -31.93 -3.04 -4.63
CA SER A 331 -32.27 -2.46 -5.93
C SER A 331 -32.48 -0.95 -5.85
N ALA A 332 -33.06 -0.43 -4.77
CA ALA A 332 -33.23 1.00 -4.56
C ALA A 332 -31.90 1.72 -4.30
N GLU A 333 -31.02 1.12 -3.51
CA GLU A 333 -29.68 1.64 -3.23
C GLU A 333 -28.83 1.69 -4.49
N VAL A 334 -28.86 0.63 -5.30
CA VAL A 334 -28.15 0.59 -6.60
C VAL A 334 -28.73 1.63 -7.58
N ALA A 335 -30.03 1.89 -7.55
CA ALA A 335 -30.65 2.94 -8.37
C ALA A 335 -30.18 4.35 -7.95
N GLU A 336 -30.04 4.59 -6.65
CA GLU A 336 -29.54 5.86 -6.12
C GLU A 336 -28.05 6.07 -6.42
N ILE A 337 -27.23 5.02 -6.29
CA ILE A 337 -25.82 5.04 -6.70
C ILE A 337 -25.69 5.34 -8.20
N LYS A 338 -26.52 4.72 -9.04
CA LYS A 338 -26.54 5.02 -10.49
C LYS A 338 -26.96 6.46 -10.78
N ARG A 339 -27.85 7.04 -9.98
CA ARG A 339 -28.26 8.46 -10.08
C ARG A 339 -27.12 9.40 -9.73
N VAL A 340 -26.38 9.09 -8.67
CA VAL A 340 -25.24 9.89 -8.18
C VAL A 340 -24.04 9.81 -9.13
N ILE A 341 -23.77 8.64 -9.72
CA ILE A 341 -22.61 8.41 -10.61
C ILE A 341 -22.95 8.74 -12.08
N GLY A 342 -24.20 9.08 -12.40
CA GLY A 342 -24.59 9.53 -13.75
C GLY A 342 -24.56 8.44 -14.83
N ILE A 343 -24.57 7.16 -14.44
CA ILE A 343 -24.57 6.04 -15.37
C ILE A 343 -26.01 5.80 -15.84
N LYS A 344 -26.35 6.27 -17.05
CA LYS A 344 -27.62 5.91 -17.70
C LYS A 344 -27.62 4.42 -18.03
N ALA A 345 -28.64 3.72 -17.53
CA ALA A 345 -28.92 2.34 -17.92
C ALA A 345 -29.21 2.30 -19.43
N ALA A 346 -28.51 1.41 -20.15
CA ALA A 346 -28.75 1.11 -21.56
C ALA A 346 -29.96 0.19 -21.73
#